data_AF-A0A074ZEU4-F1
#
_entry.id   AF-A0A074ZEU4-F1
#
_cell.length_a   1.000
_cell.length_b   1.000
_cell.length_c   1.000
_cell.angle_alpha   90.00
_cell.angle_beta   90.00
_cell.angle_gamma   90.00
#
_symmetry.space_group_name_H-M   'P 1'
#
loop_
_entity.id
_entity.type
_entity.pdbx_description
1 polymer ?
#
loop_
_entity_poly.entity_id
_entity_poly.type
_entity_poly.pdbx_seq_one_letter_code
_entity_poly.pdbx_strand_id
1 'polypeptide(L)'
;MTSPPISRDTISEWKSQPTDSRQEAVATATPTPSVRADSPISVASASSKPSTPKKKKNRRAKQQQSPPSRVDTPLSTAVNDDNDMTSLPLLICSLGNPGAAYANTLHSAGHNVVAALATLLQAGQFTKDRSYGNGSLTRSYDPEVPWTLWQSPGFMNESGKGVSAAYRTWARENNMQGRLVVVHDELEKPLGSVTIRDKEGLSARGHNGLKSCLSSLAGVKFVRVGVGIGRPVSRAPDDVARYVLKKMTPLEKQKIEGSAEDVLNKLLAIKG
;
A
#
# COMPACT_ATOMS: atom_id res chain seq x y z
N MET A 1 65.68 -8.72 -26.17
CA MET A 1 64.91 -7.45 -26.12
C MET A 1 65.18 -6.83 -24.77
N THR A 2 65.90 -5.72 -24.74
CA THR A 2 66.49 -5.12 -23.52
C THR A 2 66.10 -3.66 -23.44
N SER A 3 65.44 -3.26 -22.36
CA SER A 3 65.00 -1.88 -22.13
C SER A 3 66.18 -0.98 -21.73
N PRO A 4 66.27 0.27 -22.22
CA PRO A 4 67.22 1.28 -21.73
C PRO A 4 66.65 2.08 -20.53
N PRO A 5 67.49 2.75 -19.71
CA PRO A 5 67.08 3.38 -18.46
C PRO A 5 66.92 4.93 -18.50
N ILE A 6 66.06 5.40 -17.59
CA ILE A 6 66.07 6.64 -16.76
C ILE A 6 66.95 7.84 -17.20
N SER A 7 66.34 9.04 -17.25
CA SER A 7 66.96 10.27 -16.71
C SER A 7 65.90 11.21 -16.10
N ARG A 8 66.32 12.13 -15.23
CA ARG A 8 65.53 13.06 -14.41
C ARG A 8 65.98 14.51 -14.65
N ASP A 9 65.18 15.46 -14.16
CA ASP A 9 65.49 16.89 -13.91
C ASP A 9 65.77 17.78 -15.16
N THR A 10 65.06 18.89 -15.36
CA THR A 10 65.40 20.19 -14.72
C THR A 10 64.27 21.22 -14.83
N ILE A 11 64.27 22.18 -13.91
CA ILE A 11 63.30 23.26 -13.64
C ILE A 11 63.53 24.50 -14.53
N SER A 12 62.47 25.25 -14.88
CA SER A 12 62.52 26.74 -14.88
C SER A 12 61.15 27.39 -14.73
N GLU A 13 61.06 28.41 -13.87
CA GLU A 13 59.94 29.34 -13.72
C GLU A 13 59.96 30.49 -14.76
N TRP A 14 58.79 31.10 -15.01
CA TRP A 14 58.49 32.56 -15.02
C TRP A 14 56.94 32.70 -15.10
N LYS A 15 56.19 33.40 -14.24
CA LYS A 15 56.16 34.84 -13.83
C LYS A 15 55.90 35.77 -15.03
N SER A 16 54.93 36.70 -15.07
CA SER A 16 53.90 37.16 -14.11
C SER A 16 52.73 37.91 -14.83
N GLN A 17 51.53 37.89 -14.23
CA GLN A 17 50.54 38.98 -13.92
C GLN A 17 50.60 40.41 -14.57
N PRO A 18 49.63 41.33 -14.32
CA PRO A 18 48.14 41.23 -14.22
C PRO A 18 47.39 42.42 -14.93
N THR A 19 46.05 42.49 -14.86
CA THR A 19 45.12 43.69 -14.91
C THR A 19 43.69 43.20 -15.27
N ASP A 20 42.57 43.84 -14.94
CA ASP A 20 42.20 44.84 -13.92
C ASP A 20 40.68 44.68 -13.63
N SER A 21 40.24 45.25 -12.52
CA SER A 21 38.90 45.26 -11.95
C SER A 21 37.85 46.09 -12.73
N ARG A 22 36.57 45.68 -12.63
CA ARG A 22 35.47 46.65 -12.46
C ARG A 22 34.28 46.06 -11.72
N GLN A 23 33.73 46.85 -10.80
CA GLN A 23 32.53 46.56 -10.03
C GLN A 23 31.29 47.01 -10.81
N GLU A 24 30.15 46.35 -10.57
CA GLU A 24 28.85 47.02 -10.58
C GLU A 24 27.89 46.28 -9.62
N ALA A 25 27.11 47.04 -8.84
CA ALA A 25 26.18 46.52 -7.85
C ALA A 25 24.89 47.35 -7.88
N VAL A 26 23.73 46.70 -8.04
CA VAL A 26 22.43 47.39 -8.05
C VAL A 26 21.33 46.58 -7.32
N ALA A 27 20.77 47.24 -6.31
CA ALA A 27 19.41 47.14 -5.76
C ALA A 27 18.82 45.80 -5.26
N THR A 28 18.69 45.75 -3.94
CA THR A 28 17.60 45.12 -3.16
C THR A 28 16.19 45.57 -3.57
N ALA A 29 15.21 44.65 -3.57
CA ALA A 29 13.82 44.94 -3.15
C ALA A 29 12.97 43.67 -2.91
N THR A 30 12.60 43.40 -1.65
CA THR A 30 11.39 42.62 -1.30
C THR A 30 10.15 43.51 -1.41
N PRO A 31 8.96 42.95 -1.66
CA PRO A 31 7.91 43.13 -0.64
C PRO A 31 6.94 41.95 -0.42
N THR A 32 6.54 41.81 0.84
CA THR A 32 5.30 41.22 1.37
C THR A 32 5.03 42.02 2.67
N PRO A 33 3.80 42.24 3.17
CA PRO A 33 2.53 41.58 2.85
C PRO A 33 1.37 42.56 2.54
N SER A 34 0.16 42.03 2.38
CA SER A 34 -1.07 42.80 2.62
C SER A 34 -2.13 41.94 3.31
N VAL A 35 -2.80 42.53 4.30
CA VAL A 35 -3.84 41.91 5.14
C VAL A 35 -5.07 42.81 5.09
N ARG A 36 -6.23 42.21 4.81
CA ARG A 36 -7.60 42.64 5.17
C ARG A 36 -8.57 41.61 4.59
N ALA A 37 -9.77 41.34 5.10
CA ALA A 37 -10.43 41.47 6.40
C ALA A 37 -11.93 41.28 6.09
N ASP A 38 -12.67 40.78 7.09
CA ASP A 38 -14.12 40.84 7.25
C ASP A 38 -15.06 39.95 6.40
N SER A 39 -16.15 39.58 7.10
CA SER A 39 -17.21 38.62 6.73
C SER A 39 -18.52 39.39 6.42
N PRO A 40 -19.68 38.75 6.14
CA PRO A 40 -20.42 37.90 7.10
C PRO A 40 -20.95 36.58 6.46
N ILE A 41 -21.00 35.45 7.18
CA ILE A 41 -22.12 35.02 8.04
C ILE A 41 -23.50 35.37 7.47
N SER A 42 -24.31 34.34 7.16
CA SER A 42 -25.76 34.44 7.15
C SER A 42 -26.38 33.16 7.70
N VAL A 43 -27.36 33.31 8.59
CA VAL A 43 -27.95 32.24 9.41
C VAL A 43 -29.47 32.39 9.43
N ALA A 44 -30.21 31.38 8.96
CA ALA A 44 -31.64 31.16 9.21
C ALA A 44 -31.96 29.69 8.85
N SER A 45 -32.65 28.82 9.62
CA SER A 45 -33.85 28.98 10.47
C SER A 45 -35.12 29.31 9.66
N ALA A 46 -36.28 28.65 9.76
CA ALA A 46 -36.69 27.39 10.42
C ALA A 46 -38.13 27.01 9.96
N SER A 47 -38.67 25.89 10.47
CA SER A 47 -40.11 25.55 10.52
C SER A 47 -40.77 25.11 9.19
N SER A 48 -41.77 24.23 9.14
CA SER A 48 -42.81 23.93 10.15
C SER A 48 -43.38 22.48 10.10
N LYS A 49 -43.96 22.02 11.22
CA LYS A 49 -44.95 20.91 11.32
C LYS A 49 -46.37 21.51 11.20
N PRO A 50 -47.40 20.80 10.67
CA PRO A 50 -48.29 19.93 11.48
C PRO A 50 -48.81 18.68 10.67
N SER A 51 -49.69 17.76 11.10
CA SER A 51 -50.18 17.23 12.41
C SER A 51 -50.93 15.89 12.20
N THR A 52 -50.97 14.99 13.19
CA THR A 52 -51.86 13.79 13.20
C THR A 52 -53.29 14.13 13.67
N PRO A 53 -54.32 13.29 13.41
CA PRO A 53 -54.82 12.47 14.52
C PRO A 53 -55.33 11.04 14.18
N LYS A 54 -55.66 10.28 15.24
CA LYS A 54 -55.93 8.83 15.31
C LYS A 54 -57.44 8.47 15.21
N LYS A 55 -57.76 7.21 14.83
CA LYS A 55 -58.80 6.29 15.40
C LYS A 55 -58.97 5.05 14.48
N LYS A 56 -59.50 3.87 14.84
CA LYS A 56 -59.56 2.99 16.04
C LYS A 56 -60.53 1.82 15.69
N LYS A 57 -60.09 0.56 15.81
CA LYS A 57 -60.84 -0.70 16.10
C LYS A 57 -62.20 -1.04 15.43
N ASN A 58 -62.30 -2.26 14.87
CA ASN A 58 -63.23 -3.37 15.24
C ASN A 58 -63.19 -4.50 14.17
N ARG A 59 -63.72 -5.73 14.34
CA ARG A 59 -63.72 -6.75 15.44
C ARG A 59 -64.38 -8.03 14.88
N ARG A 60 -64.08 -9.22 15.44
CA ARG A 60 -64.69 -10.57 15.17
C ARG A 60 -64.39 -11.19 13.78
N ALA A 61 -64.59 -12.50 13.53
CA ALA A 61 -64.33 -13.77 14.27
C ALA A 61 -65.11 -14.92 13.59
N LYS A 62 -64.47 -16.08 13.33
CA LYS A 62 -65.17 -17.39 13.26
C LYS A 62 -64.20 -18.58 13.39
N GLN A 63 -64.73 -19.70 13.88
CA GLN A 63 -64.03 -20.97 14.16
C GLN A 63 -64.15 -21.93 12.96
N GLN A 64 -63.26 -22.93 12.83
CA GLN A 64 -63.65 -24.36 12.86
C GLN A 64 -62.46 -25.36 12.80
N GLN A 65 -62.44 -26.25 13.80
CA GLN A 65 -62.18 -27.71 13.80
C GLN A 65 -60.99 -28.38 13.04
N SER A 66 -60.38 -29.33 13.74
CA SER A 66 -59.29 -30.27 13.38
C SER A 66 -59.85 -31.72 13.28
N PRO A 67 -59.06 -32.83 13.15
CA PRO A 67 -57.60 -33.01 12.97
C PRO A 67 -57.35 -33.75 11.62
N PRO A 68 -56.57 -34.85 11.40
CA PRO A 68 -55.71 -35.72 12.23
C PRO A 68 -54.19 -35.46 12.08
N SER A 69 -53.36 -36.25 12.78
CA SER A 69 -51.88 -36.27 12.74
C SER A 69 -51.30 -37.32 11.79
N ARG A 70 -50.14 -37.03 11.18
CA ARG A 70 -49.26 -38.03 10.56
C ARG A 70 -47.81 -37.77 10.95
N VAL A 71 -47.09 -38.87 11.08
CA VAL A 71 -45.74 -39.05 11.61
C VAL A 71 -44.72 -38.18 10.85
N ASP A 72 -44.14 -37.19 11.53
CA ASP A 72 -42.94 -36.51 11.04
C ASP A 72 -41.70 -37.28 11.53
N THR A 73 -41.08 -38.02 10.62
CA THR A 73 -39.73 -38.54 10.82
C THR A 73 -38.77 -37.35 10.77
N PRO A 74 -38.01 -37.02 11.84
CA PRO A 74 -36.91 -36.09 11.70
C PRO A 74 -35.83 -36.79 10.86
N LEU A 75 -35.77 -36.43 9.57
CA LEU A 75 -34.60 -36.70 8.77
C LEU A 75 -33.44 -35.94 9.41
N SER A 76 -32.64 -36.66 10.19
CA SER A 76 -31.36 -36.19 10.70
C SER A 76 -30.40 -36.04 9.52
N THR A 77 -30.60 -34.99 8.72
CA THR A 77 -29.48 -34.36 8.02
C THR A 77 -28.52 -33.92 9.10
N ALA A 78 -27.52 -34.75 9.37
CA ALA A 78 -26.30 -34.29 9.97
C ALA A 78 -25.85 -33.12 9.10
N VAL A 79 -25.92 -31.91 9.66
CA VAL A 79 -25.08 -30.82 9.19
C VAL A 79 -23.67 -31.25 9.51
N ASN A 80 -23.07 -31.95 8.55
CA ASN A 80 -21.63 -32.05 8.49
C ASN A 80 -21.14 -30.61 8.37
N ASP A 81 -20.66 -30.07 9.48
CA ASP A 81 -19.94 -28.81 9.55
C ASP A 81 -18.53 -29.04 8.97
N ASP A 82 -18.49 -29.56 7.74
CA ASP A 82 -17.32 -29.84 6.93
C ASP A 82 -16.79 -28.51 6.40
N ASN A 83 -16.33 -27.67 7.34
CA ASN A 83 -15.32 -26.63 7.20
C ASN A 83 -15.18 -26.09 5.77
N ASP A 84 -16.21 -25.38 5.31
CA ASP A 84 -16.25 -24.73 4.00
C ASP A 84 -15.21 -23.61 3.99
N MET A 85 -13.98 -23.99 3.64
CA MET A 85 -12.82 -23.12 3.47
C MET A 85 -12.97 -22.31 2.18
N THR A 86 -14.10 -21.59 2.07
CA THR A 86 -14.22 -20.42 1.21
C THR A 86 -13.02 -19.53 1.49
N SER A 87 -12.10 -19.50 0.55
CA SER A 87 -10.80 -18.92 0.78
C SER A 87 -10.92 -17.43 0.96
N LEU A 88 -10.26 -16.95 2.01
CA LEU A 88 -10.41 -15.59 2.47
C LEU A 88 -10.01 -14.59 1.38
N PRO A 89 -10.93 -13.72 0.90
CA PRO A 89 -10.57 -12.71 -0.09
C PRO A 89 -9.48 -11.80 0.46
N LEU A 90 -8.41 -11.59 -0.32
CA LEU A 90 -7.32 -10.69 0.06
C LEU A 90 -7.19 -9.54 -0.94
N LEU A 91 -7.08 -8.31 -0.42
CA LEU A 91 -6.52 -7.19 -1.18
C LEU A 91 -5.04 -7.05 -0.81
N ILE A 92 -4.15 -7.35 -1.75
CA ILE A 92 -2.71 -7.32 -1.56
C ILE A 92 -2.17 -6.05 -2.23
N CYS A 93 -2.07 -4.98 -1.44
CA CYS A 93 -1.50 -3.71 -1.86
C CYS A 93 0.02 -3.72 -1.68
N SER A 94 0.76 -3.43 -2.74
CA SER A 94 2.21 -3.25 -2.68
C SER A 94 2.62 -1.79 -2.72
N LEU A 95 3.64 -1.47 -1.93
CA LEU A 95 4.25 -0.15 -1.84
C LEU A 95 5.52 -0.08 -2.71
N GLY A 96 5.73 1.09 -3.32
CA GLY A 96 6.88 1.39 -4.16
C GLY A 96 6.71 2.75 -4.85
N ASN A 97 7.82 3.34 -5.29
CA ASN A 97 7.81 4.62 -6.00
C ASN A 97 7.50 4.43 -7.50
N PRO A 98 6.71 5.32 -8.13
CA PRO A 98 6.28 5.18 -9.53
C PRO A 98 7.34 5.63 -10.54
N GLY A 99 7.32 5.02 -11.74
CA GLY A 99 8.14 5.43 -12.88
C GLY A 99 9.52 4.76 -12.98
N ALA A 100 10.10 4.81 -14.19
CA ALA A 100 11.32 4.07 -14.54
C ALA A 100 12.55 4.39 -13.65
N ALA A 101 12.64 5.64 -13.16
CA ALA A 101 13.68 6.05 -12.22
C ALA A 101 13.68 5.24 -10.91
N TYR A 102 12.51 4.73 -10.47
CA TYR A 102 12.36 3.98 -9.22
C TYR A 102 12.04 2.49 -9.41
N ALA A 103 11.70 2.06 -10.63
CA ALA A 103 11.55 0.64 -10.96
C ALA A 103 12.79 -0.18 -10.56
N ASN A 104 12.61 -1.33 -9.91
CA ASN A 104 13.67 -2.17 -9.36
C ASN A 104 14.61 -1.44 -8.35
N THR A 105 14.16 -0.41 -7.63
CA THR A 105 14.85 0.07 -6.41
C THR A 105 14.49 -0.79 -5.20
N LEU A 106 15.35 -0.84 -4.17
CA LEU A 106 15.06 -1.58 -2.93
C LEU A 106 13.73 -1.11 -2.28
N HIS A 107 13.40 0.18 -2.35
CA HIS A 107 12.13 0.74 -1.87
C HIS A 107 10.90 0.35 -2.71
N SER A 108 11.09 -0.25 -3.88
CA SER A 108 10.03 -0.85 -4.70
C SER A 108 10.04 -2.38 -4.60
N ALA A 109 10.70 -2.99 -3.61
CA ALA A 109 10.69 -4.44 -3.41
C ALA A 109 9.27 -4.99 -3.32
N GLY A 110 8.35 -4.30 -2.65
CA GLY A 110 6.93 -4.67 -2.58
C GLY A 110 6.28 -4.82 -3.96
N HIS A 111 6.53 -3.90 -4.91
CA HIS A 111 6.04 -4.00 -6.28
C HIS A 111 6.61 -5.22 -7.02
N ASN A 112 7.92 -5.52 -6.85
CA ASN A 112 8.58 -6.66 -7.50
C ASN A 112 8.02 -7.99 -6.99
N VAL A 113 7.87 -8.15 -5.67
CA VAL A 113 7.30 -9.38 -5.09
C VAL A 113 5.85 -9.58 -5.49
N VAL A 114 5.03 -8.52 -5.52
CA VAL A 114 3.63 -8.63 -5.96
C VAL A 114 3.51 -8.88 -7.47
N ALA A 115 4.46 -8.43 -8.29
CA ALA A 115 4.53 -8.81 -9.70
C ALA A 115 4.88 -10.30 -9.87
N ALA A 116 5.87 -10.81 -9.14
CA ALA A 116 6.22 -12.24 -9.15
C ALA A 116 5.07 -13.12 -8.60
N LEU A 117 4.39 -12.67 -7.53
CA LEU A 117 3.22 -13.34 -6.97
C LEU A 117 2.05 -13.39 -7.98
N ALA A 118 1.87 -12.36 -8.81
CA ALA A 118 0.89 -12.38 -9.89
C ALA A 118 1.16 -13.51 -10.88
N THR A 119 2.43 -13.73 -11.25
CA THR A 119 2.84 -14.84 -12.12
C THR A 119 2.57 -16.21 -11.47
N LEU A 120 2.86 -16.38 -10.17
CA LEU A 120 2.57 -17.63 -9.44
C LEU A 120 1.07 -17.92 -9.38
N LEU A 121 0.24 -16.89 -9.19
CA LEU A 121 -1.23 -16.96 -9.17
C LEU A 121 -1.86 -16.97 -10.58
N GLN A 122 -1.04 -17.07 -11.63
CA GLN A 122 -1.44 -17.02 -13.05
C GLN A 122 -2.27 -15.79 -13.43
N ALA A 123 -2.20 -14.72 -12.64
CA ALA A 123 -3.03 -13.53 -12.77
C ALA A 123 -2.72 -12.76 -14.07
N GLY A 124 -3.72 -12.02 -14.55
CA GLY A 124 -3.57 -11.18 -15.73
C GLY A 124 -2.55 -10.04 -15.57
N GLN A 125 -2.29 -9.31 -16.66
CA GLN A 125 -1.44 -8.12 -16.61
C GLN A 125 -2.05 -7.03 -15.70
N PHE A 126 -1.19 -6.32 -14.98
CA PHE A 126 -1.59 -5.17 -14.17
C PHE A 126 -2.14 -4.03 -15.07
N THR A 127 -3.38 -3.61 -14.83
CA THR A 127 -4.05 -2.54 -15.56
C THR A 127 -4.46 -1.41 -14.62
N LYS A 128 -4.41 -0.16 -15.09
CA LYS A 128 -4.72 1.00 -14.23
C LYS A 128 -6.22 1.14 -14.01
N ASP A 129 -6.66 1.07 -12.76
CA ASP A 129 -8.06 1.24 -12.38
C ASP A 129 -8.27 2.53 -11.57
N ARG A 130 -9.14 3.42 -12.08
CA ARG A 130 -9.49 4.70 -11.44
C ARG A 130 -10.32 4.52 -10.17
N SER A 131 -11.19 3.50 -10.12
CA SER A 131 -12.05 3.19 -8.98
C SER A 131 -11.25 2.63 -7.79
N TYR A 132 -10.11 1.99 -8.08
CA TYR A 132 -9.11 1.53 -7.09
C TYR A 132 -8.00 2.58 -6.87
N GLY A 133 -8.38 3.86 -6.74
CA GLY A 133 -7.45 4.93 -6.37
C GLY A 133 -6.35 5.22 -7.40
N ASN A 134 -6.58 4.94 -8.68
CA ASN A 134 -5.63 5.04 -9.80
C ASN A 134 -4.43 4.07 -9.75
N GLY A 135 -4.43 3.07 -8.87
CA GLY A 135 -3.38 2.04 -8.85
C GLY A 135 -3.49 1.07 -10.02
N SER A 136 -2.40 0.34 -10.26
CA SER A 136 -2.40 -0.77 -11.21
C SER A 136 -2.87 -2.03 -10.50
N LEU A 137 -3.83 -2.73 -11.08
CA LEU A 137 -4.55 -3.85 -10.47
C LEU A 137 -4.55 -5.08 -11.39
N THR A 138 -4.49 -6.26 -10.78
CA THR A 138 -4.85 -7.53 -11.41
C THR A 138 -5.54 -8.43 -10.38
N ARG A 139 -6.15 -9.52 -10.83
CA ARG A 139 -6.81 -10.53 -10.00
C ARG A 139 -6.31 -11.90 -10.43
N SER A 140 -6.16 -12.81 -9.49
CA SER A 140 -6.02 -14.25 -9.77
C SER A 140 -7.24 -14.74 -10.55
N TYR A 141 -7.05 -15.78 -11.37
CA TYR A 141 -8.14 -16.47 -12.06
C TYR A 141 -8.68 -17.67 -11.28
N ASP A 142 -7.98 -18.06 -10.22
CA ASP A 142 -8.35 -19.17 -9.34
C ASP A 142 -9.52 -18.78 -8.41
N PRO A 143 -10.69 -19.43 -8.51
CA PRO A 143 -11.81 -19.19 -7.61
C PRO A 143 -11.52 -19.65 -6.17
N GLU A 144 -10.60 -20.60 -5.98
CA GLU A 144 -10.12 -21.03 -4.65
C GLU A 144 -9.07 -20.06 -4.08
N VAL A 145 -8.68 -19.01 -4.79
CA VAL A 145 -7.80 -17.96 -4.29
C VAL A 145 -8.27 -16.59 -4.80
N PRO A 146 -9.38 -16.00 -4.29
CA PRO A 146 -9.99 -14.76 -4.82
C PRO A 146 -9.22 -13.50 -4.39
N TRP A 147 -7.98 -13.38 -4.84
CA TRP A 147 -7.03 -12.35 -4.42
C TRP A 147 -6.93 -11.23 -5.46
N THR A 148 -7.04 -10.00 -4.98
CA THR A 148 -6.84 -8.79 -5.77
C THR A 148 -5.44 -8.23 -5.48
N LEU A 149 -4.59 -8.18 -6.50
CA LEU A 149 -3.24 -7.62 -6.41
C LEU A 149 -3.25 -6.17 -6.89
N TRP A 150 -2.61 -5.28 -6.13
CA TRP A 150 -2.63 -3.84 -6.41
C TRP A 150 -1.25 -3.20 -6.17
N GLN A 151 -0.84 -2.29 -7.06
CA GLN A 151 0.42 -1.55 -6.99
C GLN A 151 0.16 -0.04 -6.80
N SER A 152 0.86 0.56 -5.83
CA SER A 152 0.72 2.00 -5.53
C SER A 152 1.14 2.91 -6.68
N PRO A 153 0.27 3.85 -7.13
CA PRO A 153 0.56 4.72 -8.28
C PRO A 153 1.32 6.00 -7.93
N GLY A 154 1.38 6.36 -6.65
CA GLY A 154 2.00 7.59 -6.14
C GLY A 154 3.26 7.31 -5.32
N PHE A 155 4.01 8.37 -5.03
CA PHE A 155 5.23 8.29 -4.23
C PHE A 155 5.00 7.66 -2.85
N MET A 156 6.06 7.07 -2.30
CA MET A 156 6.02 6.26 -1.09
C MET A 156 5.40 6.98 0.13
N ASN A 157 5.69 8.27 0.31
CA ASN A 157 5.11 9.10 1.37
C ASN A 157 3.60 9.36 1.20
N GLU A 158 3.03 9.12 0.02
CA GLU A 158 1.62 9.37 -0.30
C GLU A 158 0.79 8.09 -0.56
N SER A 159 1.44 6.92 -0.62
CA SER A 159 0.80 5.65 -1.00
C SER A 159 -0.43 5.30 -0.17
N GLY A 160 -0.51 5.76 1.08
CA GLY A 160 -1.65 5.50 1.98
C GLY A 160 -2.98 6.01 1.44
N LYS A 161 -2.99 7.13 0.71
CA LYS A 161 -4.22 7.66 0.07
C LYS A 161 -4.75 6.67 -0.97
N GLY A 162 -3.86 6.12 -1.80
CA GLY A 162 -4.18 5.11 -2.81
C GLY A 162 -4.66 3.80 -2.19
N VAL A 163 -3.95 3.29 -1.16
CA VAL A 163 -4.33 2.07 -0.43
C VAL A 163 -5.70 2.22 0.24
N SER A 164 -5.99 3.37 0.86
CA SER A 164 -7.29 3.66 1.48
C SER A 164 -8.43 3.69 0.44
N ALA A 165 -8.19 4.28 -0.74
CA ALA A 165 -9.16 4.28 -1.84
C ALA A 165 -9.40 2.86 -2.41
N ALA A 166 -8.32 2.12 -2.69
CA ALA A 166 -8.39 0.74 -3.18
C ALA A 166 -9.15 -0.17 -2.20
N TYR A 167 -8.82 -0.11 -0.90
CA TYR A 167 -9.51 -0.88 0.13
C TYR A 167 -11.00 -0.54 0.23
N ARG A 168 -11.38 0.74 0.18
CA ARG A 168 -12.80 1.14 0.24
C ARG A 168 -13.63 0.64 -0.95
N THR A 169 -13.01 0.51 -2.13
CA THR A 169 -13.68 -0.04 -3.31
C THR A 169 -13.77 -1.56 -3.22
N TRP A 170 -12.63 -2.22 -2.98
CA TRP A 170 -12.54 -3.67 -2.81
C TRP A 170 -13.45 -4.21 -1.71
N ALA A 171 -13.46 -3.60 -0.52
CA ALA A 171 -14.25 -4.07 0.59
C ALA A 171 -15.75 -3.92 0.34
N ARG A 172 -16.18 -2.96 -0.49
CA ARG A 172 -17.57 -2.86 -0.94
C ARG A 172 -17.94 -3.99 -1.91
N GLU A 173 -17.05 -4.30 -2.85
CA GLU A 173 -17.23 -5.40 -3.81
C GLU A 173 -17.28 -6.77 -3.12
N ASN A 174 -16.56 -6.93 -2.00
CA ASN A 174 -16.48 -8.17 -1.23
C ASN A 174 -17.37 -8.17 0.04
N ASN A 175 -18.41 -7.31 0.12
CA ASN A 175 -19.35 -7.24 1.25
C ASN A 175 -18.68 -7.13 2.65
N MET A 176 -17.56 -6.41 2.74
CA MET A 176 -16.68 -6.26 3.91
C MET A 176 -16.04 -7.57 4.41
N GLN A 177 -16.11 -8.66 3.66
CA GLN A 177 -15.45 -9.93 3.93
C GLN A 177 -14.00 -9.91 3.41
N GLY A 178 -13.12 -10.68 4.08
CA GLY A 178 -11.71 -10.75 3.70
C GLY A 178 -10.82 -9.67 4.34
N ARG A 179 -9.56 -9.57 3.88
CA ARG A 179 -8.50 -8.83 4.58
C ARG A 179 -7.63 -7.96 3.67
N LEU A 180 -7.22 -6.80 4.20
CA LEU A 180 -6.20 -5.94 3.60
C LEU A 180 -4.80 -6.41 4.01
N VAL A 181 -3.93 -6.57 3.00
CA VAL A 181 -2.51 -6.90 3.13
C VAL A 181 -1.69 -5.77 2.50
N VAL A 182 -0.64 -5.31 3.18
CA VAL A 182 0.29 -4.30 2.69
C VAL A 182 1.70 -4.88 2.61
N VAL A 183 2.23 -4.99 1.38
CA VAL A 183 3.56 -5.51 1.07
C VAL A 183 4.55 -4.35 0.93
N HIS A 184 5.65 -4.40 1.68
CA HIS A 184 6.62 -3.30 1.78
C HIS A 184 8.07 -3.82 1.97
N ASP A 185 9.08 -2.97 1.80
CA ASP A 185 10.47 -3.33 2.13
C ASP A 185 10.75 -3.29 3.64
N GLU A 186 11.59 -4.20 4.13
CA GLU A 186 11.96 -4.32 5.54
C GLU A 186 13.49 -4.24 5.70
N LEU A 187 13.96 -3.12 6.25
CA LEU A 187 15.38 -2.87 6.50
C LEU A 187 16.01 -3.85 7.52
N GLU A 188 15.27 -4.27 8.56
CA GLU A 188 15.83 -5.13 9.61
C GLU A 188 15.86 -6.63 9.26
N LYS A 189 15.57 -7.00 8.01
CA LYS A 189 15.50 -8.40 7.59
C LYS A 189 16.47 -8.68 6.43
N PRO A 190 17.14 -9.85 6.43
CA PRO A 190 18.02 -10.22 5.33
C PRO A 190 17.31 -10.19 3.98
N LEU A 191 18.05 -9.89 2.93
CA LEU A 191 17.58 -9.84 1.54
C LEU A 191 16.76 -11.09 1.16
N GLY A 192 15.49 -10.89 0.78
CA GLY A 192 14.55 -11.95 0.42
C GLY A 192 13.82 -12.63 1.59
N SER A 193 14.11 -12.26 2.85
CA SER A 193 13.43 -12.83 4.02
C SER A 193 12.04 -12.21 4.20
N VAL A 194 10.98 -13.03 4.13
CA VAL A 194 9.59 -12.58 4.31
C VAL A 194 9.20 -12.59 5.78
N THR A 195 8.53 -11.52 6.22
CA THR A 195 7.91 -11.45 7.55
C THR A 195 6.44 -11.07 7.44
N ILE A 196 5.56 -11.80 8.12
CA ILE A 196 4.18 -11.39 8.34
C ILE A 196 4.04 -10.79 9.73
N ARG A 197 3.36 -9.64 9.82
CA ARG A 197 2.90 -9.06 11.08
C ARG A 197 1.41 -8.79 10.98
N ASP A 198 0.65 -9.58 11.73
CA ASP A 198 -0.79 -9.44 11.89
C ASP A 198 -1.11 -9.04 13.34
N LYS A 199 -0.87 -7.78 13.66
CA LYS A 199 -1.14 -7.17 14.98
C LYS A 199 -1.52 -5.70 14.82
N GLU A 200 -2.36 -5.22 15.73
CA GLU A 200 -2.67 -3.80 15.85
C GLU A 200 -1.53 -3.01 16.53
N GLY A 201 -1.59 -1.68 16.47
CA GLY A 201 -0.61 -0.80 17.13
C GLY A 201 0.82 -0.84 16.56
N LEU A 202 1.06 -1.58 15.46
CA LEU A 202 2.39 -1.70 14.87
C LEU A 202 2.93 -0.36 14.36
N SER A 203 4.05 0.11 14.92
CA SER A 203 4.78 1.28 14.43
C SER A 203 5.21 1.13 12.96
N ALA A 204 5.33 2.25 12.24
CA ALA A 204 5.87 2.28 10.87
C ALA A 204 7.37 2.00 10.79
N ARG A 205 8.11 1.95 11.91
CA ARG A 205 9.57 1.68 11.99
C ARG A 205 10.43 2.58 11.07
N GLY A 206 9.98 3.81 10.80
CA GLY A 206 10.63 4.77 9.90
C GLY A 206 10.27 4.63 8.42
N HIS A 207 9.50 3.62 8.02
CA HIS A 207 9.10 3.41 6.63
C HIS A 207 7.99 4.40 6.22
N ASN A 208 8.27 5.28 5.26
CA ASN A 208 7.37 6.37 4.84
C ASN A 208 6.03 5.86 4.29
N GLY A 209 6.02 4.75 3.52
CA GLY A 209 4.81 4.10 3.04
C GLY A 209 3.86 3.61 4.14
N LEU A 210 4.38 2.84 5.10
CA LEU A 210 3.61 2.43 6.27
C LEU A 210 3.10 3.61 7.11
N LYS A 211 3.89 4.68 7.26
CA LYS A 211 3.45 5.93 7.92
C LYS A 211 2.27 6.56 7.17
N SER A 212 2.34 6.62 5.84
CA SER A 212 1.27 7.11 4.97
C SER A 212 0.00 6.27 5.10
N CYS A 213 0.14 4.93 5.06
CA CYS A 213 -0.96 3.98 5.21
C CYS A 213 -1.64 4.12 6.57
N LEU A 214 -0.88 4.12 7.67
CA LEU A 214 -1.41 4.33 9.03
C LEU A 214 -2.22 5.63 9.16
N SER A 215 -1.73 6.72 8.57
CA SER A 215 -2.43 8.01 8.59
C SER A 215 -3.71 8.04 7.73
N SER A 216 -3.78 7.23 6.67
CA SER A 216 -4.85 7.29 5.66
C SER A 216 -5.94 6.23 5.84
N LEU A 217 -5.62 5.15 6.57
CA LEU A 217 -6.51 4.01 6.82
C LEU A 217 -7.35 4.15 8.10
N ALA A 218 -7.07 5.13 8.96
CA ALA A 218 -7.94 5.60 10.04
C ALA A 218 -8.59 4.48 10.90
N GLY A 219 -7.78 3.50 11.33
CA GLY A 219 -8.22 2.39 12.18
C GLY A 219 -8.54 1.07 11.45
N VAL A 220 -8.54 1.05 10.11
CA VAL A 220 -8.59 -0.21 9.35
C VAL A 220 -7.37 -1.07 9.69
N LYS A 221 -7.62 -2.30 10.13
CA LYS A 221 -6.59 -3.31 10.42
C LYS A 221 -6.06 -3.87 9.09
N PHE A 222 -4.74 -4.01 8.98
CA PHE A 222 -4.10 -4.61 7.80
C PHE A 222 -2.90 -5.45 8.19
N VAL A 223 -2.74 -6.58 7.50
CA VAL A 223 -1.57 -7.45 7.61
C VAL A 223 -0.39 -6.77 6.92
N ARG A 224 0.80 -6.85 7.52
CA ARG A 224 2.03 -6.36 6.90
C ARG A 224 2.90 -7.50 6.44
N VAL A 225 3.26 -7.49 5.16
CA VAL A 225 4.25 -8.39 4.58
C VAL A 225 5.52 -7.58 4.35
N GLY A 226 6.48 -7.72 5.25
CA GLY A 226 7.79 -7.07 5.14
C GLY A 226 8.75 -7.97 4.38
N VAL A 227 9.18 -7.53 3.20
CA VAL A 227 10.17 -8.19 2.35
C VAL A 227 11.55 -7.65 2.70
N GLY A 228 12.40 -8.50 3.26
CA GLY A 228 13.73 -8.11 3.71
C GLY A 228 14.60 -7.58 2.57
N ILE A 229 15.18 -6.39 2.76
CA ILE A 229 16.14 -5.77 1.83
C ILE A 229 17.55 -5.65 2.43
N GLY A 230 17.71 -5.89 3.74
CA GLY A 230 18.92 -5.56 4.49
C GLY A 230 19.00 -4.09 4.90
N ARG A 231 20.06 -3.73 5.64
CA ARG A 231 20.30 -2.38 6.13
C ARG A 231 21.73 -1.95 5.78
N PRO A 232 21.98 -0.69 5.41
CA PRO A 232 23.35 -0.17 5.31
C PRO A 232 24.04 -0.17 6.68
N VAL A 233 25.37 -0.15 6.69
CA VAL A 233 26.18 -0.10 7.93
C VAL A 233 25.86 1.17 8.73
N SER A 234 25.77 2.31 8.05
CA SER A 234 25.32 3.56 8.65
C SER A 234 23.83 3.53 8.96
N ARG A 235 23.46 4.10 10.11
CA ARG A 235 22.06 4.33 10.51
C ARG A 235 21.60 5.77 10.32
N ALA A 236 22.44 6.64 9.73
CA ALA A 236 22.06 8.02 9.43
C ALA A 236 20.87 8.06 8.45
N PRO A 237 19.88 8.96 8.63
CA PRO A 237 18.68 9.00 7.80
C PRO A 237 18.98 9.11 6.29
N ASP A 238 19.95 9.94 5.90
CA ASP A 238 20.30 10.17 4.50
C ASP A 238 20.98 8.96 3.85
N ASP A 239 21.76 8.19 4.61
CA ASP A 239 22.39 6.96 4.13
C ASP A 239 21.34 5.86 3.94
N VAL A 240 20.36 5.77 4.84
CA VAL A 240 19.20 4.87 4.69
C VAL A 240 18.34 5.27 3.50
N ALA A 241 18.08 6.57 3.31
CA ALA A 241 17.34 7.08 2.16
C ALA A 241 18.04 6.78 0.82
N ARG A 242 19.36 7.04 0.73
CA ARG A 242 20.18 6.68 -0.44
C ARG A 242 20.23 5.17 -0.65
N TYR A 243 20.26 4.37 0.41
CA TYR A 243 20.23 2.90 0.32
C TYR A 243 18.92 2.37 -0.25
N VAL A 244 17.75 2.77 0.28
CA VAL A 244 16.47 2.24 -0.24
C VAL A 244 16.21 2.69 -1.69
N LEU A 245 16.71 3.85 -2.10
CA LEU A 245 16.63 4.34 -3.48
C LEU A 245 17.67 3.73 -4.44
N LYS A 246 18.60 2.91 -3.95
CA LYS A 246 19.54 2.13 -4.77
C LYS A 246 18.77 1.17 -5.69
N LYS A 247 19.16 1.10 -6.97
CA LYS A 247 18.74 0.02 -7.87
C LYS A 247 19.25 -1.33 -7.34
N MET A 248 18.40 -2.35 -7.39
CA MET A 248 18.80 -3.73 -7.17
C MET A 248 19.75 -4.20 -8.28
N THR A 249 20.79 -4.93 -7.89
CA THR A 249 21.52 -5.81 -8.81
C THR A 249 20.62 -6.95 -9.28
N PRO A 250 20.95 -7.65 -10.39
CA PRO A 250 20.16 -8.79 -10.86
C PRO A 250 19.98 -9.89 -9.79
N LEU A 251 21.01 -10.17 -8.99
CA LEU A 251 20.95 -11.15 -7.90
C LEU A 251 20.08 -10.68 -6.72
N GLU A 252 20.12 -9.39 -6.38
CA GLU A 252 19.21 -8.81 -5.37
C GLU A 252 17.76 -8.92 -5.84
N LYS A 253 17.50 -8.55 -7.10
CA LYS A 253 16.17 -8.65 -7.71
C LYS A 253 15.66 -10.09 -7.72
N GLN A 254 16.47 -11.05 -8.19
CA GLN A 254 16.09 -12.47 -8.23
C GLN A 254 15.75 -13.01 -6.84
N LYS A 255 16.50 -12.64 -5.79
CA LYS A 255 16.20 -13.04 -4.40
C LYS A 255 14.91 -12.43 -3.87
N ILE A 256 14.60 -11.20 -4.26
CA ILE A 256 13.34 -10.53 -3.90
C ILE A 256 12.17 -11.21 -4.63
N GLU A 257 12.23 -11.38 -5.95
CA GLU A 257 11.17 -12.03 -6.74
C GLU A 257 10.94 -13.49 -6.30
N GLY A 258 12.01 -14.25 -6.04
CA GLY A 258 11.93 -15.62 -5.51
C GLY A 258 11.31 -15.73 -4.12
N SER A 259 11.21 -14.64 -3.36
CA SER A 259 10.50 -14.62 -2.07
C SER A 259 8.96 -14.67 -2.22
N ALA A 260 8.43 -14.53 -3.45
CA ALA A 260 7.00 -14.59 -3.71
C ALA A 260 6.34 -15.92 -3.34
N GLU A 261 7.07 -17.05 -3.44
CA GLU A 261 6.60 -18.36 -2.97
C GLU A 261 6.41 -18.39 -1.44
N ASP A 262 7.35 -17.81 -0.68
CA ASP A 262 7.24 -17.70 0.77
C ASP A 262 6.16 -16.69 1.18
N VAL A 263 5.94 -15.62 0.39
CA VAL A 263 4.75 -14.77 0.56
C VAL A 263 3.46 -15.57 0.35
N LEU A 264 3.32 -16.29 -0.77
CA LEU A 264 2.14 -17.10 -1.09
C LEU A 264 1.82 -18.08 0.04
N ASN A 265 2.79 -18.88 0.46
CA ASN A 265 2.64 -19.86 1.53
C ASN A 265 2.23 -19.23 2.87
N LYS A 266 2.82 -18.09 3.24
CA LYS A 266 2.43 -17.39 4.48
C LYS A 266 1.08 -16.68 4.37
N LEU A 267 0.65 -16.24 3.18
CA LEU A 267 -0.66 -15.65 2.96
C LEU A 267 -1.78 -16.70 2.99
N LEU A 268 -1.56 -17.89 2.43
CA LEU A 268 -2.49 -19.03 2.53
C LEU A 268 -2.70 -19.49 3.99
N ALA A 269 -1.71 -19.28 4.86
CA ALA A 269 -1.83 -19.55 6.29
C ALA A 269 -2.61 -18.46 7.08
N ILE A 270 -3.03 -17.36 6.44
CA ILE A 270 -3.85 -16.33 7.09
C ILE A 270 -5.29 -16.83 7.21
N LYS A 271 -5.75 -16.99 8.45
CA LYS A 271 -7.15 -17.32 8.76
C LYS A 271 -8.04 -16.06 8.74
N GLY A 272 -9.33 -16.30 8.46
CA GLY A 272 -10.43 -15.33 8.56
C GLY A 272 -10.70 -14.90 9.99
#